data_AF-A0A8C3H077-F1
#
_entry.id   AF-A0A8C3H077-F1
#
_cell.length_a   1.000
_cell.length_b   1.000
_cell.length_c   1.000
_cell.angle_alpha   90.00
_cell.angle_beta   90.00
_cell.angle_gamma   90.00
#
_symmetry.space_group_name_H-M   'P 1'
#
loop_
_entity.id
_entity.type
_entity.pdbx_description
1 polymer ?
#
loop_
_entity_poly.entity_id
_entity_poly.type
_entity_poly.pdbx_seq_one_letter_code
_entity_poly.pdbx_strand_id
1 'polypeptide(L)'
;MAGVSSCIKYSMFVFNFLFWVCGSIILGVSIWIRVSGAQQGMDSGMLAGVNLLIAVGSIIMVLGFLGCCGAVRESRCMLMLFFIGLLLIVILQVTGGILGAVYKSQVELALNLTLTANMEALQSTTGAEKEYQETFQKFERENQCCGLLNGAEDWGKNFNKPASKICECELENPSSSDLCTKYQGRYIYKKPCGEVIMKILKDNLAIIMGISFGLAVIEILGLVFSMTLYCQIRRK
;
A
#
# COMPACT_ATOMS: atom_id res chain seq x y z
N MET A 1 -31.62 -35.41 7.74
CA MET A 1 -30.45 -34.98 6.94
C MET A 1 -30.38 -33.47 7.03
N ALA A 2 -29.43 -32.92 7.77
CA ALA A 2 -29.30 -31.46 7.88
C ALA A 2 -28.74 -30.94 6.54
N GLY A 3 -29.54 -30.17 5.80
CA GLY A 3 -29.10 -29.51 4.58
C GLY A 3 -28.00 -28.48 4.86
N VAL A 4 -27.21 -28.14 3.84
CA VAL A 4 -26.25 -27.03 3.91
C VAL A 4 -26.99 -25.75 4.28
N SER A 5 -26.52 -25.04 5.31
CA SER A 5 -27.18 -23.81 5.78
C SER A 5 -27.08 -22.73 4.70
N SER A 6 -28.21 -22.42 4.05
CA SER A 6 -28.26 -21.49 2.91
C SER A 6 -27.70 -20.11 3.25
N CYS A 7 -27.92 -19.62 4.48
CA CYS A 7 -27.39 -18.34 4.95
C CYS A 7 -25.85 -18.28 4.88
N ILE A 8 -25.14 -19.33 5.33
CA ILE A 8 -23.68 -19.37 5.31
C ILE A 8 -23.16 -19.43 3.87
N LYS A 9 -23.82 -20.21 3.01
CA LYS A 9 -23.46 -20.34 1.59
C LYS A 9 -23.55 -18.99 0.86
N TYR A 10 -24.68 -18.29 1.00
CA TYR A 10 -24.88 -16.99 0.34
C TYR A 10 -24.00 -15.89 0.95
N SER A 11 -23.86 -15.85 2.27
CA SER A 11 -22.95 -14.90 2.94
C SER A 11 -21.52 -15.08 2.44
N MET A 12 -21.01 -16.32 2.43
CA MET A 12 -19.65 -16.61 1.95
C MET A 12 -19.50 -16.27 0.47
N PHE A 13 -20.50 -16.54 -0.37
CA PHE A 13 -20.45 -16.17 -1.78
C PHE A 13 -20.36 -14.64 -1.96
N VAL A 14 -21.24 -13.88 -1.31
CA VAL A 14 -21.29 -12.40 -1.47
C VAL A 14 -19.98 -11.77 -1.03
N PHE A 15 -19.47 -12.10 0.17
CA PHE A 15 -18.21 -11.51 0.65
C PHE A 15 -17.02 -11.87 -0.24
N ASN A 16 -16.88 -13.14 -0.64
CA ASN A 16 -15.78 -13.54 -1.52
C ASN A 16 -15.90 -12.97 -2.93
N PHE A 17 -17.12 -12.76 -3.43
CA PHE A 17 -17.35 -12.11 -4.71
C PHE A 17 -16.94 -10.63 -4.66
N LEU A 18 -17.23 -9.92 -3.58
CA LEU A 18 -16.75 -8.55 -3.38
C LEU A 18 -15.22 -8.49 -3.36
N PHE A 19 -14.57 -9.39 -2.61
CA PHE A 19 -13.10 -9.48 -2.62
C PHE A 19 -12.55 -9.80 -4.01
N TRP A 20 -13.18 -10.70 -4.76
CA TRP A 20 -12.78 -11.02 -6.13
C TRP A 20 -12.85 -9.79 -7.06
N VAL A 21 -13.93 -9.00 -6.98
CA VAL A 21 -14.08 -7.75 -7.74
C VAL A 21 -13.01 -6.74 -7.33
N CYS A 22 -12.82 -6.50 -6.03
CA CYS A 22 -11.78 -5.60 -5.53
C CYS A 22 -10.38 -6.03 -5.98
N GLY A 23 -10.06 -7.32 -5.87
CA GLY A 23 -8.78 -7.87 -6.33
C GLY A 23 -8.57 -7.70 -7.83
N SER A 24 -9.62 -7.89 -8.63
CA SER A 24 -9.57 -7.70 -10.09
C SER A 24 -9.33 -6.22 -10.46
N ILE A 25 -9.96 -5.28 -9.75
CA ILE A 25 -9.74 -3.85 -9.94
C ILE A 25 -8.30 -3.47 -9.57
N ILE A 26 -7.83 -3.88 -8.38
CA ILE A 26 -6.46 -3.59 -7.93
C ILE A 26 -5.45 -4.15 -8.92
N LEU A 27 -5.62 -5.41 -9.35
CA LEU A 27 -4.74 -6.04 -10.31
C LEU A 27 -4.78 -5.33 -11.67
N GLY A 28 -5.97 -4.98 -12.16
CA GLY A 28 -6.15 -4.26 -13.42
C GLY A 28 -5.46 -2.89 -13.42
N VAL A 29 -5.67 -2.10 -12.36
CA VAL A 29 -5.00 -0.79 -12.19
C VAL A 29 -3.49 -0.95 -12.08
N SER A 30 -3.00 -1.94 -11.33
CA SER A 30 -1.57 -2.16 -11.14
C SER A 30 -0.87 -2.61 -12.43
N ILE A 31 -1.51 -3.47 -13.22
CA ILE A 31 -1.03 -3.86 -14.55
C ILE A 31 -1.10 -2.68 -15.52
N TRP A 32 -2.17 -1.88 -15.47
CA TRP A 32 -2.26 -0.67 -16.27
C TRP A 32 -1.10 0.27 -15.99
N ILE A 33 -0.78 0.55 -14.72
CA ILE A 33 0.38 1.37 -14.34
C ILE A 33 1.69 0.73 -14.84
N ARG A 34 1.83 -0.58 -14.72
CA ARG A 34 3.01 -1.34 -15.17
C ARG A 34 3.25 -1.25 -16.68
N VAL A 35 2.18 -1.21 -17.49
CA VAL A 35 2.24 -1.35 -18.96
C VAL A 35 2.04 -0.02 -19.71
N SER A 36 1.29 0.93 -19.16
CA SER A 36 0.92 2.20 -19.83
C SER A 36 2.09 3.17 -20.07
N GLY A 37 3.32 2.78 -19.74
CA GLY A 37 4.50 3.66 -19.82
C GLY A 37 4.67 4.57 -18.60
N ALA A 38 3.68 4.64 -17.70
CA ALA A 38 3.76 5.34 -16.41
C ALA A 38 4.95 4.85 -15.55
N GLN A 39 5.38 3.61 -15.75
CA GLN A 39 6.55 3.05 -15.08
C GLN A 39 7.87 3.73 -15.44
N GLN A 40 7.98 4.36 -16.61
CA GLN A 40 9.25 4.95 -17.02
C GLN A 40 9.68 6.06 -16.03
N GLY A 41 8.76 6.60 -15.22
CA GLY A 41 9.02 7.60 -14.19
C GLY A 41 9.12 7.15 -12.76
N MET A 42 8.93 5.86 -12.51
CA MET A 42 8.84 5.31 -11.17
C MET A 42 10.24 4.85 -10.73
N ASP A 43 10.71 5.31 -9.57
CA ASP A 43 11.90 4.72 -8.97
C ASP A 43 11.65 3.25 -8.58
N SER A 44 12.73 2.50 -8.39
CA SER A 44 12.77 1.17 -7.80
C SER A 44 11.78 0.94 -6.64
N GLY A 45 11.62 1.88 -5.70
CA GLY A 45 10.70 1.77 -4.57
C GLY A 45 9.23 1.88 -4.98
N MET A 46 8.88 2.82 -5.86
CA MET A 46 7.52 2.92 -6.38
C MET A 46 7.19 1.74 -7.30
N LEU A 47 8.17 1.25 -8.07
CA LEU A 47 8.11 0.01 -8.85
C LEU A 47 7.84 -1.21 -7.96
N ALA A 48 8.54 -1.28 -6.82
CA ALA A 48 8.36 -2.32 -5.82
C ALA A 48 6.96 -2.26 -5.22
N GLY A 49 6.43 -1.05 -4.96
CA GLY A 49 5.05 -0.84 -4.54
C GLY A 49 4.03 -1.36 -5.56
N VAL A 50 4.19 -1.06 -6.84
CA VAL A 50 3.32 -1.60 -7.91
C VAL A 50 3.41 -3.12 -8.01
N ASN A 51 4.63 -3.69 -7.97
CA ASN A 51 4.80 -5.13 -7.98
C ASN A 51 4.13 -5.80 -6.77
N LEU A 52 4.18 -5.17 -5.60
CA LEU A 52 3.50 -5.63 -4.41
C LEU A 52 1.97 -5.56 -4.57
N LEU A 53 1.44 -4.49 -5.15
CA LEU A 53 0.01 -4.38 -5.48
C LEU A 53 -0.44 -5.44 -6.50
N ILE A 54 0.38 -5.77 -7.50
CA ILE A 54 0.13 -6.87 -8.43
C ILE A 54 0.05 -8.20 -7.67
N ALA A 55 1.02 -8.48 -6.80
CA ALA A 55 1.04 -9.71 -6.01
C ALA A 55 -0.18 -9.83 -5.09
N VAL A 56 -0.46 -8.78 -4.30
CA VAL A 56 -1.60 -8.72 -3.37
C VAL A 56 -2.93 -8.81 -4.12
N GLY A 57 -3.11 -8.04 -5.20
CA GLY A 57 -4.32 -8.07 -6.03
C GLY A 57 -4.57 -9.45 -6.63
N SER A 58 -3.51 -10.13 -7.11
CA SER A 58 -3.60 -11.49 -7.64
C SER A 58 -4.02 -12.50 -6.58
N ILE A 59 -3.44 -12.43 -5.38
CA ILE A 59 -3.80 -13.32 -4.26
C ILE A 59 -5.26 -13.12 -3.86
N ILE A 60 -5.69 -11.87 -3.68
CA ILE A 60 -7.08 -11.54 -3.34
C ILE A 60 -8.05 -12.06 -4.41
N MET A 61 -7.73 -11.86 -5.68
CA MET A 61 -8.55 -12.35 -6.79
C MET A 61 -8.64 -13.88 -6.78
N VAL A 62 -7.53 -14.60 -6.66
CA VAL A 62 -7.53 -16.07 -6.64
C VAL A 62 -8.31 -16.61 -5.43
N LEU A 63 -8.06 -16.09 -4.24
CA LEU A 63 -8.77 -16.54 -3.03
C LEU A 63 -10.26 -16.20 -3.08
N GLY A 64 -10.63 -15.01 -3.54
CA GLY A 64 -12.03 -14.64 -3.77
C GLY A 64 -12.72 -15.59 -4.74
N PHE A 65 -12.06 -15.95 -5.85
CA PHE A 65 -12.59 -16.91 -6.82
C PHE A 65 -12.77 -18.32 -6.22
N LEU A 66 -11.78 -18.82 -5.47
CA LEU A 66 -11.85 -20.12 -4.81
C LEU A 66 -12.95 -20.15 -3.75
N GLY A 67 -13.10 -19.08 -2.96
CA GLY A 67 -14.15 -18.93 -1.96
C GLY A 67 -15.55 -18.90 -2.59
N CYS A 68 -15.75 -18.10 -3.64
CA CYS A 68 -17.06 -17.98 -4.29
C CYS A 68 -17.44 -19.28 -5.04
N CYS A 69 -16.53 -19.85 -5.83
CA CYS A 69 -16.79 -21.09 -6.57
C CYS A 69 -16.89 -22.29 -5.65
N GLY A 70 -16.08 -22.36 -4.59
CA GLY A 70 -16.12 -23.41 -3.58
C GLY A 70 -17.47 -23.45 -2.86
N ALA A 71 -18.01 -22.28 -2.49
CA ALA A 71 -19.33 -22.18 -1.88
C ALA A 71 -20.47 -22.58 -2.84
N VAL A 72 -20.49 -22.05 -4.07
CA VAL A 72 -21.58 -22.28 -5.04
C VAL A 72 -21.57 -23.73 -5.57
N ARG A 73 -20.42 -24.22 -6.00
CA ARG A 73 -20.26 -25.56 -6.59
C ARG A 73 -20.21 -26.67 -5.54
N GLU A 74 -20.25 -26.33 -4.25
CA GLU A 74 -20.10 -27.27 -3.14
C GLU A 74 -18.83 -28.15 -3.31
N SER A 75 -17.76 -27.56 -3.84
CA SER A 75 -16.51 -28.27 -4.15
C SER A 75 -15.59 -28.28 -2.94
N ARG A 76 -15.45 -29.47 -2.34
CA ARG A 76 -14.57 -29.71 -1.18
C ARG A 76 -13.12 -29.31 -1.43
N CYS A 77 -12.61 -29.57 -2.63
CA CYS A 77 -11.23 -29.23 -3.00
C CYS A 77 -11.01 -27.71 -3.04
N MET A 78 -11.91 -26.96 -3.68
CA MET A 78 -11.82 -25.49 -3.75
C MET A 78 -11.94 -24.83 -2.37
N LEU A 79 -12.84 -25.33 -1.52
CA LEU A 79 -12.97 -24.85 -0.13
C LEU A 79 -11.71 -25.13 0.70
N MET A 80 -11.08 -26.29 0.53
CA MET A 80 -9.81 -26.61 1.20
C MET A 80 -8.66 -25.72 0.72
N LEU A 81 -8.55 -25.46 -0.58
CA LEU A 81 -7.54 -24.54 -1.11
C LEU A 81 -7.74 -23.11 -0.59
N PHE A 82 -8.99 -22.64 -0.55
CA PHE A 82 -9.33 -21.36 0.05
C PHE A 82 -8.96 -21.31 1.54
N PHE A 83 -9.28 -22.37 2.30
CA PHE A 83 -8.92 -22.47 3.72
C PHE A 83 -7.41 -22.43 3.94
N ILE A 84 -6.64 -23.23 3.19
CA ILE A 84 -5.18 -23.26 3.29
C ILE A 84 -4.60 -21.88 2.94
N GLY A 85 -5.11 -21.24 1.88
CA GLY A 85 -4.68 -19.90 1.48
C GLY A 85 -4.90 -18.86 2.58
N LEU A 86 -6.11 -18.79 3.16
CA LEU A 86 -6.39 -17.89 4.27
C LEU A 86 -5.50 -18.20 5.50
N LEU A 87 -5.29 -19.48 5.81
CA LEU A 87 -4.47 -19.89 6.95
C LEU A 87 -3.02 -19.42 6.78
N LEU A 88 -2.46 -19.53 5.57
CA LEU A 88 -1.13 -19.02 5.26
C LEU A 88 -1.04 -17.51 5.41
N ILE A 89 -2.07 -16.76 4.97
CA ILE A 89 -2.10 -15.30 5.15
C ILE A 89 -2.13 -14.93 6.63
N VAL A 90 -2.97 -15.58 7.45
CA VAL A 90 -3.00 -15.35 8.91
C VAL A 90 -1.61 -15.59 9.53
N ILE A 91 -0.93 -16.68 9.15
CA ILE A 91 0.42 -16.98 9.65
C ILE A 91 1.41 -15.89 9.24
N LEU A 92 1.38 -15.44 7.98
CA LEU A 92 2.24 -14.35 7.49
C LEU A 92 1.92 -13.03 8.21
N GLN A 93 0.65 -12.73 8.46
CA GLN A 93 0.23 -11.53 9.16
C GLN A 93 0.69 -11.51 10.62
N VAL A 94 0.54 -12.63 11.33
CA VAL A 94 1.03 -12.78 12.72
C VAL A 94 2.55 -12.69 12.76
N THR A 95 3.24 -13.38 11.85
CA THR A 95 4.71 -13.36 11.77
C THR A 95 5.21 -11.94 11.46
N GLY A 96 4.61 -11.27 10.47
CA GLY A 96 4.94 -9.89 10.12
C GLY A 96 4.65 -8.91 11.26
N GLY A 97 3.55 -9.09 11.98
CA GLY A 97 3.20 -8.29 13.16
C GLY A 97 4.22 -8.46 14.29
N ILE A 98 4.64 -9.70 14.58
CA ILE A 98 5.66 -9.99 15.61
C ILE A 98 7.02 -9.41 15.19
N LEU A 99 7.47 -9.67 13.95
CA LEU A 99 8.75 -9.15 13.45
C LEU A 99 8.76 -7.63 13.43
N GLY A 100 7.66 -6.98 13.00
CA GLY A 100 7.54 -5.52 13.02
C GLY A 100 7.54 -4.94 14.42
N ALA A 101 6.98 -5.64 15.41
CA ALA A 101 6.98 -5.22 16.80
C ALA A 101 8.35 -5.40 17.48
N VAL A 102 9.07 -6.48 17.18
CA VAL A 102 10.38 -6.79 17.79
C VAL A 102 11.50 -5.98 17.14
N TYR A 103 11.52 -5.89 15.81
CA TYR A 103 12.61 -5.29 15.04
C TYR A 103 12.30 -3.86 14.59
N LYS A 104 11.65 -3.04 15.44
CA LYS A 104 11.26 -1.66 15.11
C LYS A 104 12.44 -0.83 14.57
N SER A 105 13.61 -0.91 15.21
CA SER A 105 14.81 -0.19 14.76
C SER A 105 15.29 -0.61 13.37
N GLN A 106 15.16 -1.89 13.02
CA GLN A 106 15.50 -2.38 11.68
C GLN A 106 14.44 -1.99 10.65
N VAL A 107 13.17 -1.93 11.03
CA VAL A 107 12.11 -1.41 10.16
C VAL A 107 12.33 0.07 9.86
N GLU A 108 12.69 0.88 10.87
CA GLU A 108 13.06 2.28 10.65
C GLU A 108 14.30 2.42 9.75
N LEU A 109 15.32 1.55 9.93
CA LEU A 109 16.49 1.52 9.05
C LEU A 109 16.13 1.16 7.61
N ALA A 110 15.30 0.13 7.40
CA ALA A 110 14.85 -0.30 6.08
C ALA A 110 14.01 0.79 5.40
N LEU A 111 13.17 1.49 6.17
CA LEU A 111 12.42 2.63 5.65
C LEU A 111 13.37 3.75 5.21
N ASN A 112 14.38 4.09 6.02
CA ASN A 112 15.38 5.09 5.65
C ASN A 112 16.16 4.71 4.40
N LEU A 113 16.58 3.44 4.24
CA LEU A 113 17.23 2.96 3.02
C LEU A 113 16.31 3.07 1.80
N THR A 114 15.02 2.77 1.98
CA THR A 114 14.02 2.91 0.91
C THR A 114 13.85 4.38 0.53
N LEU A 115 13.78 5.29 1.51
CA LEU A 115 13.77 6.72 1.25
C LEU A 115 15.03 7.13 0.48
N THR A 116 16.23 6.70 0.90
CA THR A 116 17.47 7.03 0.19
C THR A 116 17.47 6.53 -1.27
N ALA A 117 16.94 5.33 -1.55
CA ALA A 117 16.82 4.85 -2.92
C ALA A 117 15.86 5.73 -3.75
N ASN A 118 14.72 6.10 -3.15
CA ASN A 118 13.71 6.93 -3.81
C ASN A 118 14.17 8.39 -4.04
N MET A 119 15.18 8.85 -3.27
CA MET A 119 15.81 10.15 -3.48
C MET A 119 16.54 10.23 -4.82
N GLU A 120 17.15 9.14 -5.30
CA GLU A 120 17.88 9.13 -6.58
C GLU A 120 16.95 9.45 -7.76
N ALA A 121 15.67 9.05 -7.70
CA ALA A 121 14.67 9.41 -8.72
C ALA A 121 14.30 10.90 -8.75
N LEU A 122 14.50 11.65 -7.65
CA LEU A 122 14.28 13.10 -7.64
C LEU A 122 15.36 13.84 -8.42
N GLN A 123 16.59 13.31 -8.42
CA GLN A 123 17.73 13.89 -9.12
C GLN A 123 17.80 13.50 -10.60
N SER A 124 17.14 12.43 -10.96
CA SER A 124 17.20 11.91 -12.31
C SER A 124 16.57 12.88 -13.32
N THR A 125 17.17 12.93 -14.51
CA THR A 125 16.84 13.89 -15.58
C THR A 125 16.16 13.25 -16.77
N THR A 126 15.89 11.95 -16.69
CA THR A 126 15.21 11.18 -17.73
C THR A 126 13.78 11.68 -17.87
N GLY A 127 13.30 11.85 -19.10
CA GLY A 127 12.01 12.50 -19.38
C GLY A 127 10.79 11.81 -18.74
N ALA A 128 10.98 10.57 -18.29
CA ALA A 128 9.95 9.77 -17.73
C ALA A 128 9.72 9.97 -16.23
N GLU A 129 10.72 10.35 -15.43
CA GLU A 129 10.58 10.62 -13.98
C GLU A 129 9.85 11.93 -13.66
N LYS A 130 9.37 12.65 -14.69
CA LYS A 130 8.58 13.86 -14.53
C LYS A 130 7.23 13.61 -13.83
N GLU A 131 6.55 12.50 -14.12
CA GLU A 131 5.26 12.19 -13.49
C GLU A 131 5.41 11.94 -11.98
N TYR A 132 6.48 11.23 -11.60
CA TYR A 132 6.84 11.06 -10.19
C TYR A 132 7.21 12.39 -9.54
N GLN A 133 8.03 13.21 -10.19
CA GLN A 133 8.40 14.53 -9.70
C GLN A 133 7.18 15.44 -9.50
N GLU A 134 6.21 15.42 -10.41
CA GLU A 134 4.97 16.20 -10.30
C GLU A 134 4.07 15.72 -9.15
N THR A 135 3.92 14.40 -9.01
CA THR A 135 3.17 13.78 -7.91
C THR A 135 3.83 14.07 -6.57
N PHE A 136 5.17 13.97 -6.51
CA PHE A 136 5.94 14.23 -5.31
C PHE A 136 5.91 15.72 -4.95
N GLN A 137 5.99 16.64 -5.92
CA GLN A 137 5.78 18.08 -5.66
C GLN A 137 4.38 18.39 -5.13
N LYS A 138 3.36 17.64 -5.55
CA LYS A 138 2.01 17.77 -4.98
C LYS A 138 2.01 17.35 -3.52
N PHE A 139 2.66 16.23 -3.20
CA PHE A 139 2.84 15.77 -1.82
C PHE A 139 3.60 16.78 -0.96
N GLU A 140 4.70 17.37 -1.46
CA GLU A 140 5.47 18.44 -0.81
C GLU A 140 4.59 19.64 -0.45
N ARG A 141 3.73 20.09 -1.38
CA ARG A 141 2.80 21.20 -1.15
C ARG A 141 1.70 20.87 -0.15
N GLU A 142 1.11 19.68 -0.25
CA GLU A 142 0.05 19.24 0.67
C GLU A 142 0.56 19.05 2.10
N ASN A 143 1.82 18.63 2.26
CA ASN A 143 2.41 18.30 3.55
C ASN A 143 3.46 19.30 4.05
N GLN A 144 3.62 20.43 3.34
CA GLN A 144 4.50 21.54 3.70
C GLN A 144 5.93 21.09 4.05
N CYS A 145 6.49 20.25 3.18
CA CYS A 145 7.83 19.70 3.31
C CYS A 145 8.58 19.82 1.98
N CYS A 146 9.91 19.68 2.03
CA CYS A 146 10.77 19.79 0.85
C CYS A 146 11.80 18.68 0.81
N GLY A 147 11.95 18.03 -0.34
CA GLY A 147 12.87 16.91 -0.51
C GLY A 147 12.55 15.72 0.39
N LEU A 148 13.36 14.68 0.33
CA LEU A 148 13.10 13.44 1.04
C LEU A 148 13.89 13.35 2.35
N LEU A 149 15.20 13.58 2.31
CA LEU A 149 16.11 13.46 3.45
C LEU A 149 16.87 14.77 3.70
N ASN A 150 17.45 15.40 2.67
CA ASN A 150 18.32 16.57 2.81
C ASN A 150 17.67 17.87 2.31
N GLY A 151 16.35 17.91 2.20
CA GLY A 151 15.66 19.13 1.76
C GLY A 151 15.79 19.38 0.26
N ALA A 152 15.90 20.65 -0.13
CA ALA A 152 15.99 21.05 -1.54
C ALA A 152 17.23 20.49 -2.28
N GLU A 153 18.26 20.06 -1.55
CA GLU A 153 19.46 19.43 -2.14
C GLU A 153 19.12 18.11 -2.86
N ASP A 154 18.08 17.42 -2.40
CA ASP A 154 17.63 16.15 -2.99
C ASP A 154 17.12 16.30 -4.42
N TRP A 155 16.74 17.51 -4.82
CA TRP A 155 16.33 17.81 -6.20
C TRP A 155 17.50 18.05 -7.15
N GLY A 156 18.73 18.21 -6.63
CA GLY A 156 19.94 18.38 -7.42
C GLY A 156 19.80 19.44 -8.53
N LYS A 157 20.10 19.05 -9.78
CA LYS A 157 20.00 19.94 -10.95
C LYS A 157 18.55 20.29 -11.33
N ASN A 158 17.57 19.49 -10.91
CA ASN A 158 16.17 19.72 -11.23
C ASN A 158 15.58 20.91 -10.47
N PHE A 159 16.16 21.27 -9.31
CA PHE A 159 15.72 22.42 -8.51
C PHE A 159 15.73 23.72 -9.32
N ASN A 160 16.77 23.95 -10.11
CA ASN A 160 16.99 25.20 -10.86
C ASN A 160 16.36 25.24 -12.25
N LYS A 161 15.51 24.25 -12.61
CA LYS A 161 14.83 24.28 -13.91
C LYS A 161 13.86 25.47 -13.99
N PRO A 162 13.81 26.20 -15.13
CA PRO A 162 12.86 27.28 -15.30
C PRO A 162 11.42 26.75 -15.16
N ALA A 163 10.57 27.49 -14.43
CA ALA A 163 9.21 27.12 -14.04
C ALA A 163 9.05 26.01 -12.98
N SER A 164 10.11 25.56 -12.31
CA SER A 164 9.98 24.64 -11.18
C SER A 164 9.41 25.36 -9.93
N LYS A 165 8.23 24.92 -9.47
CA LYS A 165 7.64 25.29 -8.17
C LYS A 165 7.98 24.27 -7.08
N ILE A 166 9.20 23.74 -7.15
CA ILE A 166 9.69 22.72 -6.23
C ILE A 166 9.81 23.33 -4.84
N CYS A 167 9.22 22.67 -3.84
CA CYS A 167 9.26 23.08 -2.45
C CYS A 167 8.76 24.52 -2.14
N GLU A 168 8.02 25.16 -3.05
CA GLU A 168 7.66 26.58 -2.93
C GLU A 168 6.84 26.84 -1.66
N CYS A 169 7.31 27.78 -0.84
CA CYS A 169 6.71 28.15 0.45
C CYS A 169 6.31 29.62 0.40
N GLU A 170 4.99 29.89 0.48
CA GLU A 170 4.46 31.24 0.50
C GLU A 170 4.49 31.81 1.93
N LEU A 171 5.09 32.98 2.08
CA LEU A 171 5.11 33.73 3.34
C LEU A 171 3.80 34.52 3.48
N GLU A 172 2.70 33.85 3.81
CA GLU A 172 1.41 34.53 4.01
C GLU A 172 1.31 35.25 5.36
N ASN A 173 2.08 34.87 6.38
CA ASN A 173 1.94 35.37 7.76
C ASN A 173 3.25 35.36 8.58
N PRO A 174 3.40 36.13 9.67
CA PRO A 174 4.61 36.11 10.51
C PRO A 174 4.92 34.74 11.13
N SER A 175 3.94 33.85 11.27
CA SER A 175 4.11 32.45 11.69
C SER A 175 4.70 31.53 10.60
N SER A 176 4.74 31.96 9.34
CA SER A 176 5.37 31.22 8.23
C SER A 176 6.90 31.29 8.26
N SER A 177 7.50 32.16 9.08
CA SER A 177 8.96 32.26 9.22
C SER A 177 9.60 31.00 9.83
N ASP A 178 8.86 30.26 10.66
CA ASP A 178 9.34 29.01 11.26
C ASP A 178 9.21 27.80 10.32
N LEU A 179 8.35 27.92 9.30
CA LEU A 179 8.04 26.87 8.31
C LEU A 179 8.90 26.98 7.05
N CYS A 180 9.17 28.21 6.59
CA CYS A 180 9.95 28.47 5.39
C CYS A 180 11.41 28.80 5.73
N THR A 181 12.33 28.46 4.83
CA THR A 181 13.73 28.91 4.85
C THR A 181 14.13 29.47 3.49
N LYS A 182 15.11 30.37 3.45
CA LYS A 182 15.60 30.95 2.20
C LYS A 182 16.70 30.07 1.62
N TYR A 183 16.50 29.55 0.41
CA TYR A 183 17.48 28.73 -0.31
C TYR A 183 17.60 29.21 -1.76
N GLN A 184 18.83 29.50 -2.20
CA GLN A 184 19.14 30.02 -3.54
C GLN A 184 18.23 31.18 -4.00
N GLY A 185 17.88 32.08 -3.07
CA GLY A 185 17.06 33.27 -3.35
C GLY A 185 15.54 33.04 -3.32
N ARG A 186 15.06 31.82 -3.09
CA ARG A 186 13.62 31.47 -2.97
C ARG A 186 13.28 31.03 -1.54
N TYR A 187 12.01 31.16 -1.15
CA TYR A 187 11.51 30.59 0.11
C TYR A 187 11.01 29.17 -0.15
N ILE A 188 11.54 28.21 0.62
CA ILE A 188 11.19 26.80 0.53
C ILE A 188 10.79 26.24 1.89
N TYR A 189 10.07 25.13 1.91
CA TYR A 189 9.79 24.44 3.18
C TYR A 189 11.07 23.97 3.85
N LYS A 190 11.18 24.20 5.16
CA LYS A 190 12.37 23.88 5.96
C LYS A 190 12.48 22.39 6.28
N LYS A 191 11.35 21.69 6.44
CA LYS A 191 11.33 20.30 6.91
C LYS A 191 11.47 19.30 5.76
N PRO A 192 12.31 18.26 5.91
CA PRO A 192 12.38 17.18 4.93
C PRO A 192 11.10 16.31 4.98
N CYS A 193 10.63 15.86 3.82
CA CYS A 193 9.41 15.04 3.75
C CYS A 193 9.57 13.67 4.40
N GLY A 194 10.78 13.12 4.49
CA GLY A 194 11.04 11.85 5.19
C GLY A 194 10.64 11.89 6.66
N GLU A 195 10.92 13.01 7.34
CA GLU A 195 10.44 13.23 8.72
C GLU A 195 8.92 13.32 8.78
N VAL A 196 8.29 13.99 7.80
CA VAL A 196 6.83 14.10 7.74
C VAL A 196 6.18 12.75 7.47
N ILE A 197 6.74 11.93 6.57
CA ILE A 197 6.29 10.56 6.28
C ILE A 197 6.41 9.71 7.55
N MET A 198 7.55 9.75 8.24
CA MET A 198 7.75 9.05 9.51
C MET A 198 6.73 9.48 10.57
N LYS A 199 6.46 10.78 10.65
CA LYS A 199 5.47 11.32 11.58
C LYS A 199 4.05 10.85 11.22
N ILE A 200 3.65 10.92 9.96
CA ILE A 200 2.37 10.42 9.45
C ILE A 200 2.23 8.93 9.80
N LEU A 201 3.26 8.12 9.58
CA LEU A 201 3.24 6.70 9.92
C LEU A 201 3.06 6.47 11.43
N LYS A 202 3.76 7.23 12.28
CA LYS A 202 3.65 7.14 13.74
C LYS A 202 2.29 7.59 14.25
N ASP A 203 1.76 8.69 13.72
CA ASP A 203 0.47 9.26 14.11
C ASP A 203 -0.70 8.37 13.66
N ASN A 204 -0.58 7.71 12.50
CA ASN A 204 -1.60 6.81 11.97
C ASN A 204 -1.39 5.33 12.33
N LEU A 205 -0.41 5.02 13.18
CA LEU A 205 -0.08 3.64 13.55
C LEU A 205 -1.27 2.91 14.16
N ALA A 206 -2.09 3.62 14.95
CA ALA A 206 -3.33 3.09 15.52
C ALA A 206 -4.33 2.66 14.44
N ILE A 207 -4.49 3.46 13.37
CA ILE A 207 -5.38 3.17 12.25
C ILE A 207 -4.87 1.95 11.48
N ILE A 208 -3.57 1.89 11.21
CA ILE A 208 -2.93 0.75 10.53
C ILE A 208 -3.16 -0.54 11.31
N MET A 209 -2.91 -0.52 12.63
CA MET A 209 -3.19 -1.67 13.51
C MET A 209 -4.68 -2.05 13.49
N GLY A 210 -5.58 -1.07 13.47
CA GLY A 210 -7.02 -1.30 13.36
C GLY A 210 -7.41 -2.01 12.07
N ILE A 211 -6.88 -1.56 10.92
CA ILE A 211 -7.11 -2.20 9.61
C ILE A 211 -6.56 -3.64 9.62
N SER A 212 -5.33 -3.84 10.10
CA SER A 212 -4.75 -5.17 10.22
C SER A 212 -5.59 -6.10 11.10
N PHE A 213 -6.03 -5.63 12.26
CA PHE A 213 -6.90 -6.42 13.15
C PHE A 213 -8.24 -6.76 12.48
N GLY A 214 -8.86 -5.80 11.79
CA GLY A 214 -10.10 -6.02 11.05
C GLY A 214 -9.95 -7.08 9.96
N LEU A 215 -8.84 -7.04 9.21
CA LEU A 215 -8.51 -8.09 8.21
C LEU A 215 -8.37 -9.46 8.87
N ALA A 216 -7.65 -9.57 9.98
CA ALA A 216 -7.48 -10.83 10.69
C ALA A 216 -8.83 -11.41 11.15
N VAL A 217 -9.75 -10.58 11.66
CA VAL A 217 -11.10 -11.03 12.05
C VAL A 217 -11.86 -11.58 10.84
N ILE A 218 -11.83 -10.88 9.71
CA ILE A 218 -12.48 -11.32 8.47
C ILE A 218 -11.91 -12.66 7.98
N GLU A 219 -10.59 -12.85 8.05
CA GLU A 219 -9.93 -14.09 7.66
C GLU A 219 -10.33 -15.27 8.56
N ILE A 220 -10.38 -15.06 9.88
CA ILE A 220 -10.82 -16.09 10.84
C ILE A 220 -12.28 -16.48 10.56
N LEU A 221 -13.17 -15.52 10.28
CA LEU A 221 -14.55 -15.83 9.87
C LEU A 221 -14.58 -16.64 8.56
N GLY A 222 -13.75 -16.29 7.59
CA GLY A 222 -13.59 -17.04 6.34
C GLY A 222 -13.15 -18.48 6.56
N LEU A 223 -12.19 -18.71 7.47
CA LEU A 223 -11.72 -20.04 7.86
C LEU A 223 -12.83 -20.87 8.52
N VAL A 224 -13.56 -20.28 9.47
CA VAL A 224 -14.68 -20.94 10.17
C VAL A 224 -15.79 -21.31 9.19
N PHE A 225 -16.19 -20.38 8.31
CA PHE A 225 -17.23 -20.63 7.32
C PHE A 225 -16.82 -21.67 6.29
N SER A 226 -15.57 -21.62 5.81
CA SER A 226 -15.04 -22.62 4.88
C SER A 226 -15.07 -24.03 5.47
N MET A 227 -14.58 -24.20 6.71
CA MET A 227 -14.60 -25.50 7.39
C MET A 227 -16.02 -25.98 7.71
N THR A 228 -16.90 -25.07 8.14
CA THR A 228 -18.31 -25.41 8.40
C THR A 228 -18.98 -25.93 7.13
N LEU A 229 -18.84 -25.22 6.00
CA LEU A 229 -19.38 -25.67 4.71
C LEU A 229 -18.72 -26.96 4.22
N TYR A 230 -17.40 -27.09 4.35
CA TYR A 230 -16.70 -28.33 4.02
C TYR A 230 -17.28 -29.53 4.78
N CYS A 231 -17.49 -29.40 6.10
CA CYS A 231 -18.07 -30.45 6.92
C CYS A 231 -19.53 -30.75 6.55
N GLN A 232 -20.34 -29.73 6.25
CA GLN A 232 -21.72 -29.91 5.81
C GLN A 232 -21.78 -30.66 4.46
N ILE A 233 -20.96 -30.26 3.49
CA ILE A 233 -20.85 -30.92 2.17
C ILE A 233 -20.29 -32.34 2.33
N ARG A 234 -19.45 -32.60 3.34
CA ARG A 234 -18.94 -33.94 3.64
C ARG A 234 -20.01 -34.89 4.18
N ARG A 235 -20.95 -34.36 4.96
CA ARG A 235 -22.04 -35.13 5.58
C ARG A 235 -23.25 -35.34 4.65
N LYS A 236 -23.34 -34.53 3.59
CA LYS A 236 -24.27 -34.71 2.48
C LYS A 236 -23.77 -35.83 1.57
#